data_AF-A0A4R4E404-F1
#
_entry.id   AF-A0A4R4E404-F1
#
_cell.length_a   1.000
_cell.length_b   1.000
_cell.length_c   1.000
_cell.angle_alpha   90.00
_cell.angle_beta   90.00
_cell.angle_gamma   90.00
#
_symmetry.space_group_name_H-M   'P 1'
#
loop_
_entity.id
_entity.type
_entity.pdbx_description
1 polymer ?
#
loop_
_entity_poly.entity_id
_entity_poly.type
_entity_poly.pdbx_seq_one_letter_code
_entity_poly.pdbx_strand_id
1 'polypeptide(L)'
;MKMKMKTLLYSTITCLVIAVAAFFISDLRLSLQICLSIGGILLALSMVFSGALGSGERIRANFNTSTVEDNETRFKWSLYLLIMAAPFLTVGFIIFMVVKQLN
;
A
#
# COMPACT_ATOMS: atom_id res chain seq x y z
N MET A 1 1.60 11.59 -15.06
CA MET A 1 0.92 12.15 -13.86
C MET A 1 -0.53 11.68 -13.71
N LYS A 2 -1.37 11.75 -14.75
CA LYS A 2 -2.81 11.39 -14.68
C LYS A 2 -3.11 10.00 -14.09
N MET A 3 -2.29 8.98 -14.37
CA MET A 3 -2.50 7.61 -13.88
C MET A 3 -2.25 7.48 -12.37
N LYS A 4 -1.19 8.08 -11.82
CA LYS A 4 -0.91 8.12 -10.36
C LYS A 4 -2.09 8.69 -9.59
N MET A 5 -2.66 9.77 -10.10
CA MET A 5 -3.76 10.50 -9.48
C MET A 5 -5.07 9.68 -9.49
N LYS A 6 -5.33 8.95 -10.58
CA LYS A 6 -6.45 7.98 -10.65
C LYS A 6 -6.26 6.81 -9.69
N THR A 7 -5.07 6.23 -9.62
CA THR A 7 -4.76 5.14 -8.68
C THR A 7 -4.96 5.57 -7.23
N LEU A 8 -4.47 6.76 -6.87
CA LEU A 8 -4.65 7.35 -5.55
C LEU A 8 -6.15 7.53 -5.26
N LEU A 9 -6.90 8.15 -6.19
CA LEU A 9 -8.34 8.36 -6.05
C LEU A 9 -9.10 7.04 -5.82
N TYR A 10 -8.86 6.01 -6.65
CA TYR A 10 -9.54 4.72 -6.50
C TYR A 10 -9.19 4.05 -5.17
N SER A 11 -7.92 4.05 -4.77
CA SER A 11 -7.53 3.48 -3.47
C SER A 11 -8.15 4.23 -2.29
N THR A 12 -8.25 5.55 -2.36
CA THR A 12 -8.91 6.36 -1.32
C THR A 12 -10.41 6.07 -1.27
N ILE A 13 -11.08 5.96 -2.42
CA ILE A 13 -12.51 5.60 -2.48
C ILE A 13 -12.73 4.20 -1.90
N THR A 14 -11.95 3.20 -2.32
CA THR A 14 -12.07 1.83 -1.80
C THR A 14 -11.82 1.78 -0.29
N CYS A 15 -10.80 2.52 0.19
CA CYS A 15 -10.52 2.63 1.61
C CYS A 15 -11.68 3.27 2.39
N LEU A 16 -12.25 4.36 1.87
CA LEU A 16 -13.42 5.01 2.47
C LEU A 16 -14.64 4.08 2.50
N VAL A 17 -14.91 3.35 1.42
CA VAL A 17 -16.03 2.39 1.38
C VAL A 17 -15.86 1.30 2.43
N ILE A 18 -14.66 0.74 2.58
CA ILE A 18 -14.36 -0.27 3.60
C ILE A 18 -14.50 0.33 5.01
N ALA A 19 -13.98 1.54 5.25
CA ALA A 19 -14.08 2.20 6.54
C ALA A 19 -15.53 2.50 6.92
N VAL A 20 -16.36 2.97 5.98
CA VAL A 20 -17.80 3.21 6.18
C VAL A 20 -18.53 1.91 6.46
N ALA A 21 -18.29 0.86 5.66
CA ALA A 21 -18.91 -0.45 5.88
C ALA A 21 -18.54 -1.01 7.27
N ALA A 22 -17.30 -0.84 7.70
CA ALA A 22 -16.83 -1.34 8.98
C ALA A 22 -17.33 -0.50 10.17
N PHE A 23 -17.58 0.80 9.99
CA PHE A 23 -18.32 1.62 10.95
C PHE A 23 -19.73 1.09 11.20
N PHE A 24 -20.46 0.68 10.15
CA PHE A 24 -21.80 0.07 10.31
C PHE A 24 -21.77 -1.27 11.04
N ILE A 25 -20.66 -2.01 10.98
CA ILE A 25 -20.46 -3.28 11.70
C ILE A 25 -20.15 -3.04 13.20
N SER A 26 -19.88 -1.79 13.62
CA SER A 26 -19.56 -1.39 15.01
C SER A 26 -18.35 -2.09 15.63
N ASP A 27 -17.51 -2.75 14.83
CA ASP A 27 -16.27 -3.37 15.29
C ASP A 27 -15.05 -2.59 14.77
N LEU A 28 -14.61 -1.63 15.59
CA LEU A 28 -13.41 -0.84 15.32
C LEU A 28 -12.14 -1.69 15.29
N ARG A 29 -12.09 -2.83 16.01
CA ARG A 29 -10.93 -3.72 16.03
C ARG A 29 -10.83 -4.50 14.71
N LEU A 30 -11.96 -4.98 14.20
CA LEU A 30 -12.03 -5.61 12.88
C LEU A 30 -11.64 -4.62 11.78
N SER A 31 -12.17 -3.40 11.84
CA SER A 31 -11.83 -2.31 10.91
C SER A 31 -10.32 -2.02 10.87
N LEU A 32 -9.71 -1.95 12.05
CA LEU A 32 -8.28 -1.74 12.23
C LEU A 32 -7.46 -2.88 11.61
N GLN A 33 -7.82 -4.13 11.91
CA GLN A 33 -7.13 -5.31 11.38
C GLN A 33 -7.18 -5.36 9.85
N ILE A 34 -8.34 -5.08 9.25
CA ILE A 34 -8.50 -5.06 7.79
C ILE A 34 -7.63 -3.97 7.16
N CYS A 35 -7.70 -2.74 7.67
CA CYS A 35 -6.94 -1.62 7.11
C CYS A 35 -5.43 -1.84 7.20
N LEU A 36 -4.92 -2.27 8.35
CA LEU A 36 -3.50 -2.54 8.54
C LEU A 36 -3.02 -3.75 7.73
N SER A 37 -3.84 -4.80 7.61
CA SER A 37 -3.48 -5.98 6.81
C SER A 37 -3.38 -5.65 5.34
N ILE A 38 -4.39 -4.98 4.77
CA ILE A 38 -4.38 -4.58 3.36
C ILE A 38 -3.24 -3.59 3.08
N GLY A 39 -3.10 -2.56 3.92
CA GLY A 39 -2.03 -1.57 3.80
C GLY A 39 -0.64 -2.20 3.91
N GLY A 40 -0.45 -3.14 4.85
CA GLY A 40 0.79 -3.87 5.06
C GLY A 40 1.15 -4.78 3.88
N ILE A 41 0.19 -5.51 3.32
CA ILE A 41 0.41 -6.36 2.13
C ILE A 41 0.81 -5.49 0.93
N LEU A 42 0.09 -4.39 0.68
CA LEU A 42 0.41 -3.47 -0.43
C LEU A 42 1.79 -2.84 -0.26
N LEU A 43 2.16 -2.45 0.96
CA LEU A 43 3.48 -1.92 1.27
C LEU A 43 4.57 -2.98 1.05
N ALA A 44 4.36 -4.21 1.52
CA ALA A 44 5.29 -5.32 1.33
C ALA A 44 5.54 -5.58 -0.17
N LEU A 45 4.47 -5.65 -0.96
CA LEU A 45 4.57 -5.80 -2.41
C LEU A 45 5.31 -4.62 -3.04
N SER A 46 5.06 -3.37 -2.62
CA SER A 46 5.79 -2.20 -3.10
C SER A 46 7.30 -2.31 -2.85
N MET A 47 7.70 -2.80 -1.67
CA MET A 47 9.09 -3.00 -1.30
C MET A 47 9.76 -4.15 -2.10
N VAL A 48 9.01 -5.21 -2.41
CA VAL A 48 9.50 -6.28 -3.31
C VAL A 48 9.74 -5.73 -4.72
N PHE A 49 8.78 -4.99 -5.28
CA PHE A 49 8.87 -4.47 -6.65
C PHE A 49 9.95 -3.39 -6.81
N SER A 50 10.17 -2.55 -5.79
CA SER A 50 11.29 -1.58 -5.79
C SER A 50 12.65 -2.24 -5.64
N GLY A 51 12.70 -3.49 -5.17
CA GLY A 51 13.95 -4.16 -4.82
C GLY A 51 14.50 -3.76 -3.46
N ALA A 52 13.74 -3.03 -2.63
CA ALA A 52 14.14 -2.68 -1.25
C ALA A 52 14.35 -3.91 -0.37
N LEU A 53 13.65 -5.02 -0.65
CA LEU A 53 13.85 -6.33 0.01
C LEU A 53 14.76 -7.29 -0.79
N GLY A 54 15.35 -6.83 -1.90
CA GLY A 54 16.21 -7.63 -2.77
C GLY A 54 17.70 -7.48 -2.44
N SER A 55 18.50 -8.45 -2.87
CA SER A 55 19.97 -8.34 -2.81
C SER A 55 20.49 -7.38 -3.88
N GLY A 56 21.24 -6.35 -3.46
CA GLY A 56 21.88 -5.39 -4.36
C GLY A 56 22.86 -6.03 -5.34
N GLU A 57 23.50 -7.16 -4.96
CA GLU A 57 24.37 -7.92 -5.88
C GLU A 57 23.59 -8.56 -7.01
N ARG A 58 22.41 -9.13 -6.71
CA ARG A 58 21.53 -9.70 -7.75
C ARG A 58 20.97 -8.62 -8.68
N ILE A 59 20.68 -7.43 -8.13
CA ILE A 59 20.24 -6.27 -8.92
C ILE A 59 21.37 -5.80 -9.86
N ARG A 60 22.63 -5.76 -9.38
CA ARG A 60 23.80 -5.41 -10.22
C ARG A 60 24.13 -6.50 -11.25
N ALA A 61 23.96 -7.77 -10.92
CA ALA A 61 24.17 -8.88 -11.86
C ALA A 61 23.13 -8.88 -12.98
N ASN A 62 21.87 -8.54 -12.66
CA ASN A 62 20.81 -8.40 -13.67
C ASN A 62 20.84 -7.07 -14.41
N PHE A 63 21.75 -6.14 -14.09
CA PHE A 63 21.81 -4.83 -14.74
C PHE A 63 22.04 -4.94 -16.26
N ASN A 64 22.82 -5.94 -16.69
CA ASN A 64 23.14 -6.15 -18.10
C ASN A 64 22.10 -6.98 -18.87
N THR A 65 21.17 -7.64 -18.16
CA THR A 65 20.12 -8.49 -18.74
C THR A 65 18.73 -7.87 -18.64
N SER A 66 18.53 -6.90 -17.75
CA SER A 66 17.26 -6.18 -17.59
C SER A 66 17.19 -5.01 -18.57
N THR A 67 16.06 -4.84 -19.24
CA THR A 67 15.87 -3.67 -20.10
C THR A 67 15.53 -2.42 -19.28
N VAL A 68 15.71 -1.24 -19.87
CA VAL A 68 15.26 0.03 -19.26
C VAL A 68 13.74 0.00 -19.03
N GLU A 69 13.00 -0.58 -19.96
CA GLU A 69 11.54 -0.68 -19.88
C GLU A 69 11.05 -1.59 -18.75
N ASP A 70 11.76 -2.70 -18.49
CA ASP A 70 11.47 -3.58 -17.35
C ASP A 70 11.67 -2.85 -16.02
N ASN A 71 12.76 -2.09 -15.90
CA ASN A 71 13.09 -1.32 -14.71
C ASN A 71 12.07 -0.21 -14.45
N GLU A 72 11.67 0.53 -15.50
CA GLU A 72 10.63 1.55 -15.39
C GLU A 72 9.27 0.95 -15.00
N THR A 73 8.92 -0.20 -15.59
CA THR A 73 7.67 -0.90 -15.29
C THR A 73 7.64 -1.36 -13.84
N ARG A 74 8.73 -2.00 -13.35
CA ARG A 74 8.85 -2.42 -11.95
C ARG A 74 8.75 -1.25 -10.97
N PHE A 75 9.45 -0.16 -11.25
CA PHE A 75 9.39 1.04 -10.41
C PHE A 75 8.00 1.68 -10.41
N LYS A 76 7.33 1.73 -11.57
CA LYS A 76 5.97 2.23 -11.70
C LYS A 76 4.97 1.41 -10.88
N TRP A 77 5.06 0.08 -10.92
CA TRP A 77 4.23 -0.80 -10.09
C TRP A 77 4.51 -0.62 -8.60
N SER A 78 5.79 -0.54 -8.21
CA SER A 78 6.17 -0.27 -6.83
C SER A 78 5.54 1.04 -6.31
N LEU A 79 5.62 2.11 -7.10
CA LEU A 79 5.04 3.39 -6.72
C LEU A 79 3.51 3.36 -6.63
N TYR A 80 2.84 2.64 -7.54
CA TYR A 80 1.39 2.47 -7.46
C TYR A 80 0.96 1.70 -6.22
N LEU A 81 1.65 0.61 -5.89
CA LEU A 81 1.40 -0.16 -4.67
C LEU A 81 1.61 0.69 -3.41
N LEU A 82 2.65 1.53 -3.39
CA LEU A 82 2.91 2.45 -2.28
C LEU A 82 1.78 3.48 -2.12
N ILE A 83 1.38 4.10 -3.24
CA ILE A 83 0.28 5.08 -3.26
C ILE A 83 -1.02 4.44 -2.79
N MET A 84 -1.29 3.19 -3.18
CA MET A 84 -2.47 2.45 -2.74
C MET A 84 -2.39 2.08 -1.26
N ALA A 85 -1.21 1.74 -0.73
CA ALA A 85 -1.02 1.41 0.68
C ALA A 85 -1.26 2.60 1.60
N ALA A 86 -0.86 3.81 1.17
CA ALA A 86 -0.91 5.02 1.97
C ALA A 86 -2.29 5.30 2.63
N PRO A 87 -3.44 5.34 1.92
CA PRO A 87 -4.73 5.59 2.54
C PRO A 87 -5.12 4.51 3.56
N PHE A 88 -4.86 3.23 3.27
CA PHE A 88 -5.16 2.12 4.20
C PHE A 88 -4.34 2.22 5.49
N LEU A 89 -3.05 2.50 5.38
CA LEU A 89 -2.17 2.69 6.54
C LEU A 89 -2.55 3.94 7.33
N THR A 90 -2.92 5.03 6.64
CA THR A 90 -3.33 6.28 7.28
C THR A 90 -4.62 6.09 8.09
N VAL A 91 -5.64 5.48 7.48
CA VAL A 91 -6.92 5.20 8.15
C VAL A 91 -6.72 4.19 9.28
N GLY A 92 -5.96 3.12 9.06
CA GLY A 92 -5.62 2.15 10.10
C GLY A 92 -4.91 2.81 11.29
N PHE A 93 -3.98 3.73 11.04
CA PHE A 93 -3.31 4.49 12.09
C PHE A 93 -4.27 5.42 12.86
N ILE A 94 -5.19 6.09 12.17
CA ILE A 94 -6.23 6.93 12.82
C ILE A 94 -7.12 6.05 13.73
N ILE A 95 -7.61 4.92 13.22
CA ILE A 95 -8.44 3.99 14.01
C ILE A 95 -7.65 3.46 15.21
N PHE A 96 -6.37 3.12 15.04
CA PHE A 96 -5.51 2.67 16.13
C PHE A 96 -5.44 3.70 17.27
N MET A 97 -5.26 4.98 16.93
CA MET A 97 -5.24 6.06 17.92
C MET A 97 -6.58 6.19 18.66
N VAL A 98 -7.71 6.05 17.95
CA VAL A 98 -9.06 6.08 18.55
C VAL A 98 -9.27 4.88 19.48
N VAL A 99 -8.97 3.66 19.02
CA VAL A 99 -9.11 2.43 19.83
C VAL A 99 -8.22 2.48 21.06
N LYS A 100 -7.00 3.03 20.95
CA LYS A 100 -6.07 3.20 22.08
C LYS A 100 -6.60 4.17 23.13
N GLN A 101 -7.40 5.18 22.76
CA GLN A 101 -8.01 6.11 23.73
C GLN A 101 -9.21 5.51 24.46
N LEU A 102 -9.83 4.47 23.91
CA LEU A 102 -11.03 3.82 24.46
C LEU A 102 -10.71 2.66 25.43
N ASN A 103 -9.46 2.17 25.45
CA ASN A 103 -8.96 1.15 26.39
C ASN A 103 -8.08 1.82 27.46
#